data_AF-A0A1G5SD27-F1
#
_entry.id   AF-A0A1G5SD27-F1
#
_cell.length_a   1.000
_cell.length_b   1.000
_cell.length_c   1.000
_cell.angle_alpha   90.00
_cell.angle_beta   90.00
_cell.angle_gamma   90.00
#
_symmetry.space_group_name_H-M   'P 1'
#
loop_
_entity.id
_entity.type
_entity.pdbx_description
1 polymer ?
#
loop_
_entity_poly.entity_id
_entity_poly.type
_entity_poly.pdbx_seq_one_letter_code
_entity_poly.pdbx_strand_id
1 'polypeptide(L)'
;MSKLLFKLRGVPDDEADEIRALLTEKQIEYYETSAGNWGISLPALWLQDDSRYPEAKELLDAYQIDRTQRIRIEYAKLKQAGKQKTLKDSFLENPLAFIGYIFIVIVLLYLPFKIVVELGKW
;
A
#
# COMPACT_ATOMS: atom_id res chain seq x y z
N MET A 1 -4.93 25.71 20.91
CA MET A 1 -4.66 25.82 19.46
C MET A 1 -5.16 24.53 18.85
N SER A 2 -4.99 24.31 17.55
CA SER A 2 -5.25 23.01 16.97
C SER A 2 -3.96 22.22 16.82
N LYS A 3 -4.05 20.90 17.02
CA LYS A 3 -2.88 20.03 16.98
C LYS A 3 -3.07 18.87 16.03
N LEU A 4 -2.02 18.59 15.26
CA LEU A 4 -2.00 17.49 14.33
C LEU A 4 -2.17 16.17 15.08
N LEU A 5 -3.26 15.47 14.80
CA LEU A 5 -3.59 14.22 15.44
C LEU A 5 -3.13 13.04 14.58
N PHE A 6 -3.48 13.05 13.29
CA PHE A 6 -3.19 11.94 12.39
C PHE A 6 -2.98 12.42 10.95
N LYS A 7 -2.01 11.82 10.24
CA LYS A 7 -1.74 12.15 8.83
C LYS A 7 -2.48 11.16 7.94
N LEU A 8 -3.27 11.65 6.99
CA LEU A 8 -4.07 10.81 6.07
C LEU A 8 -3.31 10.46 4.79
N ARG A 9 -2.08 10.96 4.61
CA ARG A 9 -1.29 10.68 3.40
C ARG A 9 -0.86 9.22 3.37
N GLY A 10 -1.31 8.49 2.35
CA GLY A 10 -0.99 7.07 2.17
C GLY A 10 -1.80 6.13 3.08
N VAL A 11 -2.81 6.66 3.75
CA VAL A 11 -3.74 5.89 4.58
C VAL A 11 -4.85 5.35 3.68
N PRO A 12 -5.15 4.04 3.72
CA PRO A 12 -6.31 3.48 3.03
C PRO A 12 -7.62 4.15 3.45
N ASP A 13 -8.57 4.30 2.52
CA ASP A 13 -9.83 4.99 2.80
C ASP A 13 -10.62 4.34 3.95
N ASP A 14 -10.58 3.01 4.06
CA ASP A 14 -11.20 2.25 5.15
C ASP A 14 -10.57 2.56 6.51
N GLU A 15 -9.24 2.69 6.59
CA GLU A 15 -8.57 3.12 7.83
C GLU A 15 -8.93 4.56 8.21
N ALA A 16 -9.01 5.45 7.22
CA ALA A 16 -9.41 6.83 7.45
C ALA A 16 -10.85 6.91 7.99
N ASP A 17 -11.77 6.13 7.43
CA ASP A 17 -13.17 6.05 7.89
C ASP A 17 -13.31 5.45 9.28
N GLU A 18 -12.55 4.38 9.59
CA GLU A 18 -12.51 3.79 10.93
C GLU A 18 -12.00 4.79 11.97
N ILE A 19 -10.97 5.58 11.64
CA ILE A 19 -10.45 6.61 12.53
C ILE A 19 -11.48 7.74 12.73
N ARG A 20 -12.16 8.19 11.67
CA ARG A 20 -13.24 9.19 11.77
C ARG A 20 -14.36 8.69 12.69
N ALA A 21 -14.77 7.44 12.51
CA ALA A 21 -15.80 6.81 13.33
C ALA A 21 -15.37 6.71 14.80
N LEU A 22 -14.12 6.32 15.08
CA LEU A 22 -13.57 6.25 16.43
C LEU A 22 -13.59 7.60 17.15
N LEU A 23 -13.19 8.68 16.44
CA LEU A 23 -13.22 10.04 16.99
C LEU A 23 -14.66 10.51 17.25
N THR A 24 -15.58 10.23 16.34
CA THR A 24 -17.01 10.56 16.51
C THR A 24 -17.65 9.79 17.67
N GLU A 25 -17.36 8.49 17.83
CA GLU A 25 -17.87 7.66 18.93
C GLU A 25 -17.44 8.21 20.30
N LYS A 26 -16.19 8.66 20.41
CA LYS A 26 -15.63 9.24 21.65
C LYS A 26 -15.93 10.73 21.81
N GLN A 27 -16.77 11.30 20.94
CA GLN A 27 -17.16 12.71 20.95
C GLN A 27 -15.94 13.64 20.98
N ILE A 28 -14.92 13.30 20.19
CA ILE A 28 -13.72 14.09 20.03
C ILE A 28 -13.92 15.00 18.81
N GLU A 29 -13.91 16.31 19.03
CA GLU A 29 -14.02 17.29 17.94
C GLU A 29 -12.73 17.32 17.13
N TYR A 30 -12.86 17.08 15.82
CA TYR A 30 -11.75 17.11 14.87
C TYR A 30 -12.13 17.89 13.61
N TYR A 31 -11.10 18.38 12.91
CA TYR A 31 -11.24 18.88 11.56
C TYR A 31 -10.27 18.19 10.62
N GLU A 32 -10.69 18.05 9.36
CA GLU A 32 -9.92 17.39 8.33
C GLU A 32 -9.40 18.40 7.31
N THR A 33 -8.15 18.24 6.91
CA THR A 33 -7.59 18.94 5.75
C THR A 33 -7.53 17.97 4.57
N SER A 34 -7.99 18.41 3.40
CA SER A 34 -7.90 17.64 2.15
C SER A 34 -6.52 17.80 1.48
N ALA A 35 -6.13 16.82 0.65
CA ALA A 35 -4.92 16.86 -0.19
C ALA A 35 -5.01 17.88 -1.34
N GLY A 36 -6.19 18.49 -1.55
CA GLY A 36 -6.46 19.44 -2.62
C GLY A 36 -6.40 18.79 -4.00
N ASN A 37 -6.79 19.53 -5.03
CA ASN A 37 -6.89 18.99 -6.40
C ASN A 37 -5.54 18.54 -6.98
N TRP A 38 -4.43 19.00 -6.42
CA TRP A 38 -3.08 18.72 -6.91
C TRP A 38 -2.30 17.75 -6.01
N GLY A 39 -2.88 17.30 -4.89
CA GLY A 39 -2.24 16.36 -3.96
C GLY A 39 -1.07 16.92 -3.15
N ILE A 40 -0.82 18.24 -3.19
CA ILE A 40 0.36 18.88 -2.59
C ILE A 40 0.13 19.20 -1.10
N SER A 41 -1.11 19.45 -0.67
CA SER A 41 -1.37 19.80 0.72
C SER A 41 -1.17 18.59 1.65
N LEU A 42 -1.18 18.86 2.96
CA LEU A 42 -1.02 17.85 4.00
C LEU A 42 -2.41 17.35 4.43
N PRO A 43 -2.93 16.25 3.84
CA PRO A 43 -4.19 15.69 4.31
C PRO A 43 -3.99 15.09 5.70
N ALA A 44 -4.82 15.52 6.65
CA ALA A 44 -4.65 15.19 8.04
C ALA A 44 -5.92 15.44 8.85
N LEU A 45 -6.06 14.70 9.93
CA LEU A 45 -7.00 14.96 11.01
C LEU A 45 -6.31 15.77 12.09
N TRP A 46 -6.98 16.81 12.53
CA TRP A 46 -6.47 17.74 13.52
C TRP A 46 -7.46 17.84 14.67
N LEU A 47 -6.93 17.93 15.87
CA LEU A 47 -7.71 18.08 17.08
C LEU A 47 -8.01 19.57 17.30
N GLN A 48 -9.26 19.89 17.62
CA GLN A 48 -9.68 21.24 17.93
C GLN A 48 -9.28 21.67 19.35
N ASP A 49 -9.34 20.74 20.30
CA ASP A 49 -9.00 20.95 21.71
C ASP A 49 -7.69 20.24 22.08
N ASP A 50 -6.60 21.01 22.18
CA ASP A 50 -5.27 20.51 22.57
C ASP A 50 -5.25 19.79 23.93
N SER A 51 -6.20 20.08 24.84
CA SER A 51 -6.25 19.47 26.17
C SER A 51 -6.59 17.98 26.10
N ARG A 52 -7.38 17.58 25.10
CA ARG A 52 -7.77 16.19 24.83
C ARG A 52 -6.79 15.44 23.92
N TYR A 53 -5.68 16.07 23.56
CA TYR A 53 -4.67 15.44 22.72
C TYR A 53 -4.11 14.14 23.29
N PRO A 54 -3.78 14.04 24.59
CA PRO A 54 -3.28 12.78 25.16
C PRO A 54 -4.31 11.65 25.04
N GLU A 55 -5.59 11.95 25.32
CA GLU A 55 -6.70 10.99 25.22
C GLU A 55 -6.90 10.52 23.78
N ALA A 56 -6.98 11.45 22.82
CA ALA A 56 -7.13 11.13 21.41
C ALA A 56 -5.95 10.31 20.86
N LYS A 57 -4.74 10.61 21.34
CA LYS A 57 -3.53 9.90 20.94
C LYS A 57 -3.51 8.47 21.48
N GLU A 58 -3.89 8.27 22.74
CA GLU A 58 -3.98 6.94 23.36
C GLU A 58 -5.02 6.06 22.64
N LEU A 59 -6.17 6.63 22.29
CA LEU A 59 -7.21 5.94 21.52
C LEU A 59 -6.72 5.48 20.14
N LEU A 60 -6.01 6.36 19.41
CA LEU A 60 -5.43 6.00 18.12
C LEU A 60 -4.35 4.93 18.24
N ASP A 61 -3.50 5.03 19.25
CA ASP A 61 -2.42 4.05 19.46
C ASP A 61 -3.00 2.67 19.80
N ALA A 62 -4.06 2.61 20.61
CA ALA A 62 -4.80 1.37 20.88
C ALA A 62 -5.43 0.79 19.62
N TYR A 63 -6.07 1.62 18.79
CA TYR A 63 -6.64 1.21 17.51
C TYR A 63 -5.56 0.65 16.55
N GLN A 64 -4.42 1.31 16.42
CA GLN A 64 -3.34 0.86 15.53
C GLN A 64 -2.74 -0.48 15.98
N ILE A 65 -2.66 -0.73 17.29
CA ILE A 65 -2.23 -2.02 17.82
C ILE A 65 -3.24 -3.11 17.43
N ASP A 66 -4.53 -2.88 17.64
CA ASP A 66 -5.59 -3.83 17.30
C ASP A 66 -5.62 -4.14 15.79
N ARG A 67 -5.57 -3.10 14.95
CA ARG A 67 -5.54 -3.25 13.48
C ARG A 67 -4.33 -4.04 13.01
N THR A 68 -3.15 -3.74 13.56
CA THR A 68 -1.92 -4.50 13.25
C THR A 68 -2.05 -5.98 13.62
N GLN A 69 -2.65 -6.28 14.77
CA GLN A 69 -2.87 -7.67 15.19
C GLN A 69 -3.85 -8.39 14.26
N ARG A 70 -4.96 -7.75 13.87
CA ARG A 70 -5.94 -8.32 12.93
C ARG A 70 -5.31 -8.66 11.58
N ILE A 71 -4.58 -7.72 10.99
CA ILE A 71 -3.90 -7.91 9.69
C ILE A 71 -2.88 -9.04 9.78
N ARG A 72 -2.10 -9.12 10.88
CA ARG A 72 -1.14 -10.22 11.08
C ARG A 72 -1.81 -11.58 11.18
N ILE A 73 -2.94 -11.67 11.88
CA ILE A 73 -3.71 -12.92 12.01
C ILE A 73 -4.29 -13.31 10.66
N GLU A 74 -4.87 -12.37 9.92
CA GLU A 74 -5.42 -12.63 8.58
C GLU A 74 -4.32 -13.08 7.61
N TYR A 75 -3.18 -12.41 7.60
CA TYR A 75 -2.02 -12.82 6.82
C TYR A 75 -1.52 -14.22 7.21
N ALA A 76 -1.46 -14.53 8.51
CA ALA A 76 -1.07 -15.86 8.99
C ALA A 76 -2.07 -16.94 8.54
N LYS A 77 -3.38 -16.67 8.60
CA LYS A 77 -4.42 -17.57 8.09
C LYS A 77 -4.30 -17.78 6.59
N LEU A 78 -4.08 -16.72 5.81
CA LEU A 78 -3.87 -16.81 4.35
C LEU A 78 -2.60 -17.59 4.00
N LYS A 79 -1.53 -17.43 4.79
CA LYS A 79 -0.29 -18.21 4.67
C LYS A 79 -0.50 -19.69 4.98
N GLN A 80 -1.27 -20.01 6.03
CA GLN A 80 -1.63 -21.38 6.38
C GLN A 80 -2.59 -22.03 5.36
N ALA A 81 -3.46 -21.23 4.73
CA ALA A 81 -4.37 -21.66 3.67
C ALA A 81 -3.67 -21.91 2.32
N GLY A 82 -2.33 -21.89 2.26
CA GLY A 82 -1.57 -22.29 1.08
C GLY A 82 -1.63 -21.30 -0.09
N LYS A 83 -2.09 -20.06 0.12
CA LYS A 83 -2.21 -19.04 -0.94
C LYS A 83 -0.95 -18.20 -1.16
N GLN A 84 0.22 -18.66 -0.73
CA GLN A 84 1.45 -18.22 -1.39
C GLN A 84 1.64 -19.11 -2.61
N LYS A 85 0.94 -18.77 -3.72
CA LYS A 85 1.44 -19.06 -5.07
C LYS A 85 2.83 -18.43 -5.15
N THR A 86 3.80 -19.20 -4.70
CA THR A 86 5.19 -18.81 -4.72
C THR A 86 5.56 -18.76 -6.19
N LEU A 87 6.52 -17.93 -6.60
CA LEU A 87 6.97 -17.86 -8.00
C LEU A 87 7.30 -19.25 -8.61
N LYS A 88 7.58 -20.24 -7.75
CA LYS A 88 7.73 -21.66 -8.09
C LYS A 88 6.43 -22.33 -8.58
N ASP A 89 5.26 -22.00 -8.03
CA ASP A 89 3.97 -22.53 -8.49
C ASP A 89 3.59 -21.99 -9.87
N SER A 90 3.81 -20.69 -10.15
CA SER A 90 3.59 -20.17 -11.51
C SER A 90 4.54 -20.78 -12.54
N PHE A 91 5.74 -21.22 -12.13
CA PHE A 91 6.67 -21.92 -13.01
C PHE A 91 6.19 -23.33 -13.38
N LEU A 92 5.49 -24.00 -12.45
CA LEU A 92 4.88 -25.32 -12.69
C LEU A 92 3.53 -25.22 -13.41
N GLU A 93 2.77 -24.13 -13.25
CA GLU A 93 1.47 -23.97 -13.89
C GLU A 93 1.54 -23.79 -15.40
N ASN A 94 2.55 -23.10 -15.96
CA ASN A 94 2.67 -22.86 -17.41
C ASN A 94 4.12 -22.76 -17.92
N PRO A 95 4.91 -23.84 -17.90
CA PRO A 95 6.30 -23.84 -18.37
C PRO A 95 6.45 -23.46 -19.85
N LEU A 96 5.46 -23.79 -20.69
CA LEU A 96 5.44 -23.48 -22.13
C LEU A 96 5.37 -21.96 -22.42
N ALA A 97 4.55 -21.22 -21.68
CA ALA A 97 4.43 -19.77 -21.86
C ALA A 97 5.75 -19.07 -21.48
N PHE A 98 6.39 -19.52 -20.40
CA PHE A 98 7.69 -18.99 -19.95
C PHE A 98 8.81 -19.21 -20.99
N ILE A 99 8.89 -20.40 -21.59
CA ILE A 99 9.81 -20.70 -22.69
C ILE A 99 9.51 -19.82 -23.91
N GLY A 100 8.23 -19.62 -24.23
CA GLY A 100 7.81 -18.73 -25.32
C GLY A 100 8.27 -17.29 -25.14
N TYR A 101 8.13 -16.72 -23.93
CA TYR A 101 8.63 -15.37 -23.63
C TYR A 101 10.15 -15.27 -23.73
N ILE A 102 10.90 -16.25 -23.21
CA ILE A 102 12.36 -16.28 -23.35
C ILE A 102 12.77 -16.33 -24.83
N PHE A 103 12.09 -17.14 -25.64
CA PHE A 103 12.36 -17.23 -27.07
C PHE A 103 12.12 -15.90 -27.78
N ILE A 104 11.01 -15.20 -27.48
CA ILE A 104 10.72 -13.87 -28.04
C ILE A 104 11.80 -12.86 -27.64
N VAL A 105 12.23 -12.83 -26.37
CA VAL A 105 13.29 -11.93 -25.91
C VAL A 105 14.61 -12.21 -26.63
N ILE A 106 14.98 -13.49 -26.81
CA ILE A 106 16.19 -13.87 -27.56
C ILE A 106 16.08 -13.41 -29.01
N VAL A 107 14.95 -13.63 -29.69
CA VAL A 107 14.74 -13.21 -31.07
C VAL A 107 14.82 -11.68 -31.19
N LEU A 108 14.16 -10.96 -30.29
CA LEU A 108 14.15 -9.49 -30.25
C LEU A 108 15.54 -8.89 -30.00
N LEU A 109 16.40 -9.55 -29.22
CA LEU A 109 17.77 -9.08 -28.98
C LEU A 109 18.72 -9.54 -30.10
N TYR A 110 18.53 -10.74 -30.62
CA TYR A 110 19.42 -11.35 -31.60
C TYR A 110 19.25 -10.76 -33.00
N LEU A 111 18.02 -10.47 -33.44
CA LEU A 111 17.78 -9.84 -34.75
C LEU A 111 18.52 -8.50 -34.93
N PRO A 112 18.35 -7.50 -34.04
CA PRO A 112 19.03 -6.22 -34.19
C PRO A 112 20.54 -6.37 -34.01
N PHE A 113 21.00 -7.22 -33.10
CA PHE A 113 22.42 -7.50 -32.93
C PHE A 113 23.05 -8.06 -34.21
N LYS A 114 22.41 -9.06 -34.83
CA LYS A 114 22.88 -9.65 -36.09
C LYS A 114 22.91 -8.60 -37.21
N ILE A 115 21.83 -7.83 -37.36
CA ILE A 115 21.72 -6.78 -38.40
C ILE A 115 22.84 -5.74 -38.24
N VAL A 116 23.11 -5.27 -37.01
CA VAL A 116 24.17 -4.29 -36.73
C VAL A 116 25.56 -4.88 -37.01
N VAL A 117 25.82 -6.14 -36.62
CA VAL A 117 27.10 -6.82 -36.87
C VAL A 117 27.32 -7.07 -38.38
N GLU A 118 26.26 -7.34 -39.14
CA GLU A 118 26.35 -7.60 -40.57
C GLU A 118 26.53 -6.31 -41.39
N LEU A 119 25.95 -5.19 -40.94
CA LEU A 119 26.19 -3.84 -41.50
C LEU A 119 27.60 -3.30 -41.19
N GLY A 120 28.20 -3.70 -40.07
CA GLY A 120 29.57 -3.31 -39.69
C GLY A 120 30.69 -4.09 -40.39
N LYS A 121 30.35 -5.04 -41.28
CA LYS A 121 31.30 -5.84 -42.07
C LYS A 121 31.54 -5.32 -43.49
N TRP A 122 31.03 -4.12 -43.80
CA TRP A 122 31.28 -3.41 -45.06
C TRP A 122 32.31 -2.29 -44.90
#